data_AF-A0AAW9HZM7-F1
#
_entry.id   AF-A0AAW9HZM7-F1
#
_cell.length_a   1.000
_cell.length_b   1.000
_cell.length_c   1.000
_cell.angle_alpha   90.00
_cell.angle_beta   90.00
_cell.angle_gamma   90.00
#
_symmetry.space_group_name_H-M   'P 1'
#
loop_
_entity.id
_entity.type
_entity.pdbx_description
1 polymer ?
#
loop_
_entity_poly.entity_id
_entity_poly.type
_entity_poly.pdbx_seq_one_letter_code
_entity_poly.pdbx_strand_id
1 'polypeptide(L)' 'ERDAVVTIRSGAGGVDAADFAQMLQRMYLRWAERSGYATKVLDTSYAEEAGLKSTTFEVSAPYAYGTLSVEAGTHR' A
#
# COMPACT_ATOMS: atom_id res chain seq x y z
N GLU A 1 -2.37 -17.70 -12.03
CA GLU A 1 -2.15 -16.81 -10.87
C GLU A 1 -3.05 -15.58 -10.97
N ARG A 2 -3.27 -14.85 -9.87
CA ARG A 2 -3.83 -13.49 -9.89
C ARG A 2 -2.90 -12.57 -9.11
N ASP A 3 -2.52 -11.46 -9.71
CA ASP A 3 -1.82 -10.38 -9.04
C ASP A 3 -2.70 -9.73 -7.97
N ALA A 4 -2.09 -9.07 -6.99
CA ALA A 4 -2.80 -8.36 -5.95
C ALA A 4 -2.73 -6.85 -6.21
N VAL A 5 -3.90 -6.20 -6.23
CA VAL A 5 -3.98 -4.73 -6.21
C VAL A 5 -4.23 -4.30 -4.77
N VAL A 6 -3.30 -3.52 -4.23
CA VAL A 6 -3.38 -2.96 -2.87
C VAL A 6 -3.71 -1.48 -2.99
N THR A 7 -4.76 -1.06 -2.29
CA THR A 7 -5.14 0.35 -2.18
C THR A 7 -5.06 0.78 -0.72
N ILE A 8 -4.27 1.81 -0.46
CA ILE A 8 -4.15 2.43 0.86
C ILE A 8 -4.82 3.79 0.79
N ARG A 9 -5.63 4.12 1.78
CA ARG A 9 -6.29 5.43 1.94
C ARG A 9 -6.06 5.93 3.35
N SER A 10 -5.67 7.20 3.48
CA SER A 10 -5.56 7.83 4.79
C SER A 10 -6.94 7.91 5.46
N GLY A 11 -7.01 7.48 6.71
CA GLY A 11 -8.22 7.58 7.53
C GLY A 11 -8.39 8.94 8.20
N ALA A 12 -9.16 8.97 9.29
CA ALA A 12 -9.23 10.14 10.17
C ALA A 12 -7.89 10.35 10.89
N GLY A 13 -7.46 11.61 11.04
CA GLY A 13 -6.18 11.96 11.69
C GLY A 13 -5.38 13.03 10.95
N GLY A 14 -5.86 13.53 9.80
CA GLY A 14 -5.21 14.62 9.08
C GLY A 14 -3.84 14.21 8.56
N VAL A 15 -2.84 15.07 8.78
CA VAL A 15 -1.47 14.89 8.29
C VAL A 15 -0.83 13.61 8.84
N ASP A 16 -1.00 13.32 10.13
CA ASP A 16 -0.42 12.11 10.74
C ASP A 16 -0.94 10.82 10.08
N ALA A 17 -2.23 10.80 9.73
CA ALA A 17 -2.83 9.67 9.01
C ALA A 17 -2.32 9.56 7.56
N ALA A 18 -2.03 10.68 6.92
CA ALA A 18 -1.46 10.71 5.57
C ALA A 18 0.01 10.25 5.56
N ASP A 19 0.79 10.66 6.55
CA ASP A 19 2.17 10.19 6.74
C ASP A 19 2.20 8.69 7.05
N PHE A 20 1.26 8.20 7.88
CA PHE A 20 1.12 6.78 8.15
C PHE A 20 0.75 5.98 6.88
N ALA A 21 -0.15 6.50 6.04
CA ALA A 21 -0.46 5.88 4.75
C ALA A 21 0.78 5.79 3.84
N GLN A 22 1.64 6.81 3.85
CA GLN A 22 2.92 6.77 3.14
C GLN A 22 3.88 5.74 3.75
N MET A 23 3.93 5.62 5.07
CA MET A 23 4.73 4.59 5.75
C MET A 23 4.29 3.18 5.36
N LEU A 24 2.98 2.91 5.33
CA LEU A 24 2.42 1.62 4.92
C LEU A 24 2.75 1.29 3.47
N GLN A 25 2.64 2.25 2.55
CA GLN A 25 3.06 2.04 1.16
C GLN A 25 4.51 1.59 1.09
N ARG A 26 5.42 2.30 1.75
CA ARG A 26 6.85 1.92 1.77
C ARG A 26 7.07 0.55 2.42
N MET A 27 6.31 0.22 3.46
CA MET A 27 6.40 -1.08 4.12
C MET A 27 6.10 -2.22 3.16
N TYR A 28 4.96 -2.17 2.45
CA TYR A 28 4.57 -3.23 1.51
C TYR A 28 5.48 -3.29 0.29
N LEU A 29 5.93 -2.16 -0.26
CA LEU A 29 6.88 -2.15 -1.38
C LEU A 29 8.23 -2.78 -0.98
N ARG A 30 8.75 -2.46 0.21
CA ARG A 30 9.99 -3.08 0.73
C ARG A 30 9.80 -4.57 1.04
N TRP A 31 8.64 -4.96 1.56
CA TRP A 31 8.33 -6.37 1.80
C TRP A 31 8.32 -7.16 0.47
N ALA A 32 7.70 -6.60 -0.57
CA ALA A 32 7.67 -7.21 -1.89
C ALA A 32 9.07 -7.29 -2.52
N GLU A 33 9.85 -6.20 -2.45
CA GLU A 33 11.24 -6.17 -2.94
C GLU A 33 12.12 -7.21 -2.23
N ARG A 34 12.05 -7.30 -0.89
CA ARG A 34 12.79 -8.31 -0.11
C ARG A 34 12.37 -9.75 -0.43
N SER A 35 11.15 -9.94 -0.93
CA SER A 35 10.62 -11.24 -1.32
C SER A 35 10.87 -11.55 -2.80
N GLY A 36 11.50 -10.64 -3.56
CA GLY A 36 11.75 -10.79 -5.00
C GLY A 36 10.50 -10.62 -5.87
N TYR A 37 9.44 -10.02 -5.33
CA TYR A 37 8.18 -9.82 -6.04
C TYR A 37 8.20 -8.51 -6.84
N ALA A 38 7.68 -8.56 -8.07
CA ALA A 38 7.57 -7.37 -8.90
C ALA A 38 6.43 -6.50 -8.40
N THR A 39 6.66 -5.19 -8.34
CA THR A 39 5.64 -4.21 -7.94
C THR A 39 5.52 -3.09 -8.96
N LYS A 40 4.30 -2.57 -9.11
CA LYS A 40 4.00 -1.44 -9.99
C LYS A 40 3.08 -0.46 -9.29
N VAL A 41 3.54 0.77 -9.08
CA VAL A 41 2.68 1.84 -8.58
C VAL A 41 1.76 2.27 -9.72
N LEU A 42 0.45 2.19 -9.49
CA LEU A 42 -0.59 2.52 -10.47
C LEU A 42 -1.08 3.94 -10.30
N ASP A 43 -1.29 4.37 -9.05
CA ASP A 43 -1.77 5.71 -8.73
C ASP A 43 -1.23 6.17 -7.37
N THR A 44 -1.02 7.48 -7.23
CA THR A 44 -0.59 8.12 -5.99
C THR A 44 -1.23 9.51 -5.90
N SER A 45 -1.96 9.73 -4.81
CA SER A 45 -2.55 11.02 -4.44
C SER A 45 -1.89 11.53 -3.17
N TYR A 46 -1.22 12.67 -3.29
CA TYR A 46 -0.58 13.36 -2.17
C TYR A 46 -1.63 14.14 -1.36
N ALA A 47 -1.42 14.24 -0.05
CA ALA A 47 -2.19 15.15 0.79
C ALA A 47 -1.66 16.59 0.65
N GLU A 48 -2.42 17.57 1.16
CA GLU A 48 -2.09 19.00 0.99
C GLU A 48 -0.81 19.42 1.73
N GLU A 49 -0.59 18.93 2.95
CA GLU A 49 0.60 19.27 3.76
C GLU A 49 1.72 18.22 3.65
N ALA A 50 1.45 16.98 4.04
CA ALA A 50 2.44 15.89 3.99
C ALA A 50 1.76 14.52 3.85
N GLY A 51 2.52 13.54 3.35
CA GLY A 51 2.08 12.16 3.23
C GLY A 51 1.17 11.89 2.02
N LEU A 52 0.46 10.77 2.08
CA LEU A 52 -0.42 10.29 1.00
C LEU A 52 -1.88 10.27 1.44
N LYS A 53 -2.75 10.87 0.63
CA LYS A 53 -4.20 10.71 0.75
C LYS A 53 -4.63 9.31 0.31
N SER A 54 -4.06 8.84 -0.79
CA SER A 54 -4.23 7.47 -1.25
C SER A 54 -3.10 7.01 -2.17
N THR A 55 -2.92 5.71 -2.25
CA THR A 55 -2.06 5.10 -3.27
C THR A 55 -2.59 3.72 -3.65
N THR A 56 -2.42 3.38 -4.93
CA THR A 56 -2.74 2.07 -5.48
C THR A 56 -1.50 1.50 -6.13
N PHE A 57 -1.14 0.28 -5.77
CA PHE A 57 -0.05 -0.45 -6.40
C PHE A 57 -0.41 -1.92 -6.58
N GLU A 58 0.24 -2.54 -7.56
CA GLU A 58 0.10 -3.93 -7.91
C GLU A 58 1.32 -4.71 -7.44
N VAL A 59 1.09 -5.91 -6.91
CA VAL A 59 2.13 -6.88 -6.51
C VAL A 59 1.92 -8.15 -7.32
N SER A 60 2.91 -8.48 -8.16
CA SER A 60 2.93 -9.71 -8.93
C SER A 60 3.78 -10.77 -8.21
N ALA A 61 3.09 -11.77 -7.67
CA ALA A 61 3.67 -12.88 -6.92
C ALA A 61 2.75 -14.11 -6.98
N PRO A 62 3.29 -15.34 -6.85
CA PRO A 62 2.47 -16.53 -6.67
C PRO A 62 1.54 -16.37 -5.46
N TYR A 63 0.23 -16.56 -5.68
CA TYR A 63 -0.80 -16.42 -4.65
C TYR A 63 -0.84 -15.04 -3.96
N ALA A 64 -0.41 -13.96 -4.64
CA ALA A 64 -0.32 -12.61 -4.08
C ALA A 64 -1.59 -12.18 -3.32
N TYR A 65 -2.77 -12.38 -3.93
CA TYR A 65 -4.04 -12.04 -3.28
C TYR A 65 -4.29 -12.88 -2.02
N GLY A 66 -3.97 -14.18 -2.04
CA GLY A 66 -4.12 -15.04 -0.87
C GLY A 66 -3.29 -14.54 0.32
N THR A 67 -2.04 -14.18 0.07
CA THR A 67 -1.14 -13.65 1.10
C THR A 67 -1.56 -12.27 1.61
N LEU A 68 -1.96 -11.36 0.72
CA LEU A 68 -2.26 -9.97 1.11
C LEU A 68 -3.72 -9.77 1.56
N SER A 69 -4.62 -10.71 1.31
CA SER A 69 -6.04 -10.58 1.69
C SER A 69 -6.25 -10.49 3.21
N VAL A 70 -5.39 -11.13 4.01
CA VAL A 70 -5.46 -11.09 5.48
C VAL A 70 -5.03 -9.74 6.06
N GLU A 71 -4.32 -8.93 5.27
CA GLU A 71 -3.87 -7.58 5.66
C GLU A 71 -4.95 -6.51 5.39
N ALA A 72 -6.06 -6.90 4.75
CA ALA A 72 -7.15 -5.99 4.44
C ALA A 72 -7.85 -5.54 5.73
N GLY A 73 -7.75 -4.25 6.05
CA GLY A 73 -8.38 -3.69 7.24
C GLY A 73 -7.89 -2.29 7.56
N THR A 74 -8.32 -1.79 8.71
CA THR A 74 -7.77 -0.55 9.28
C THR A 74 -6.55 -0.89 10.12
N HIS A 75 -5.44 -0.22 9.82
CA HIS A 75 -4.20 -0.28 10.59
C HIS A 75 -4.16 0.96 11.50
N ARG A 76 -3.84 0.78 12.79
CA ARG A 76 -3.78 1.84 13.80
C ARG A 76 -2.50 1.73 14.61
#